data_AF-A0A7J6PZ93-F1
#
_entry.id   AF-A0A7J6PZ93-F1
#
_cell.length_a   1.000
_cell.length_b   1.000
_cell.length_c   1.000
_cell.angle_alpha   90.00
_cell.angle_beta   90.00
_cell.angle_gamma   90.00
#
_symmetry.space_group_name_H-M   'P 1'
#
loop_
_entity.id
_entity.type
_entity.pdbx_description
1 polymer ?
#
loop_
_entity_poly.entity_id
_entity_poly.type
_entity_poly.pdbx_seq_one_letter_code
_entity_poly.pdbx_strand_id
1 'polypeptide(L)'
;PQCVTLAPGAHAVVYATIKVSSTETGVIYGYVAYDMKSADDKESLVLNELHVDILDYIERAWVNELNFRTMWSEFEWENKINITNTNVEPRKFLANLMENTNMSIVGRREVRAGVKSGEDTHTAKKVKRRG
;
A
#
# COMPACT_ATOMS: atom_id res chain seq x y z
N PRO A 1 24.31 -0.63 0.23
CA PRO A 1 24.17 -1.51 1.43
C PRO A 1 25.52 -1.57 2.14
N GLN A 2 25.54 -1.51 3.47
CA GLN A 2 26.78 -1.58 4.24
C GLN A 2 27.29 -3.03 4.31
N CYS A 3 28.60 -3.21 4.22
CA CYS A 3 29.22 -4.53 4.42
C CYS A 3 29.11 -4.96 5.89
N VAL A 4 28.80 -6.23 6.13
CA VAL A 4 28.63 -6.81 7.46
C VAL A 4 29.55 -8.03 7.61
N THR A 5 30.24 -8.12 8.75
CA THR A 5 31.03 -9.31 9.11
C THR A 5 30.25 -10.15 10.11
N LEU A 6 30.05 -11.43 9.80
CA LEU A 6 29.36 -12.38 10.66
C LEU A 6 30.36 -13.32 11.33
N ALA A 7 30.26 -13.45 12.65
CA ALA A 7 30.94 -14.50 13.40
C ALA A 7 30.15 -15.82 13.31
N PRO A 8 30.77 -16.98 13.61
CA PRO A 8 30.06 -18.26 13.64
C PRO A 8 28.82 -18.20 14.56
N GLY A 9 27.65 -18.57 14.04
CA GLY A 9 26.37 -18.53 14.76
C GLY A 9 25.75 -17.14 14.93
N ALA A 10 26.38 -16.07 14.43
CA ALA A 10 25.81 -14.73 14.45
C ALA A 10 24.79 -14.53 13.32
N HIS A 11 23.88 -13.56 13.49
CA HIS A 11 22.93 -13.12 12.48
C HIS A 11 23.01 -11.59 12.33
N ALA A 12 22.67 -11.08 11.15
CA ALA A 12 22.50 -9.64 10.91
C ALA A 12 21.34 -9.39 9.95
N VAL A 13 20.71 -8.22 10.11
CA VAL A 13 19.63 -7.75 9.23
C VAL A 13 20.15 -6.56 8.43
N VAL A 14 20.04 -6.65 7.11
CA VAL A 14 20.45 -5.58 6.18
C VAL A 14 19.21 -5.00 5.54
N TYR A 15 19.10 -3.68 5.55
CA TYR A 15 17.99 -2.96 4.93
C TYR A 15 18.44 -2.34 3.60
N ALA A 16 17.59 -2.47 2.58
CA ALA A 16 17.75 -1.80 1.29
C ALA A 16 16.50 -0.98 1.00
N THR A 17 16.66 0.29 0.68
CA THR A 17 15.55 1.16 0.29
C THR A 17 15.34 1.08 -1.21
N ILE A 18 14.12 0.77 -1.61
CA ILE A 18 13.69 0.76 -3.01
C ILE A 18 12.72 1.92 -3.21
N LYS A 19 12.98 2.75 -4.21
CA LYS A 19 12.06 3.83 -4.61
C LYS A 19 11.14 3.31 -5.71
N VAL A 20 9.84 3.40 -5.47
CA VAL A 20 8.82 3.03 -6.45
C VAL A 20 8.40 4.28 -7.21
N SER A 21 8.49 4.25 -8.54
CA SER A 21 8.12 5.37 -9.42
C SER A 21 7.00 5.04 -10.40
N SER A 22 6.53 3.78 -10.43
CA SER A 22 5.46 3.29 -11.31
C SER A 22 4.51 2.40 -10.51
N THR A 23 3.27 2.27 -10.98
CA THR A 23 2.23 1.39 -10.43
C THR A 23 2.25 -0.01 -11.05
N GLU A 24 3.36 -0.42 -11.67
CA GLU A 24 3.51 -1.73 -12.31
C GLU A 24 4.05 -2.76 -11.31
N THR A 25 3.55 -3.99 -11.39
CA THR A 25 4.09 -5.14 -10.64
C THR A 25 5.57 -5.33 -11.01
N GLY A 26 6.44 -5.30 -10.01
CA GLY A 26 7.88 -5.46 -10.17
C GLY A 26 8.38 -6.81 -9.65
N VAL A 27 9.44 -7.34 -10.26
CA VAL A 27 10.17 -8.49 -9.73
C VAL A 27 11.56 -8.03 -9.31
N ILE A 28 11.95 -8.33 -8.08
CA ILE A 28 13.28 -8.02 -7.55
C ILE A 28 14.12 -9.29 -7.57
N TYR A 29 15.28 -9.20 -8.23
CA TYR A 29 16.34 -10.19 -8.18
C TYR A 29 17.49 -9.69 -7.32
N GLY A 30 18.10 -10.60 -6.57
CA GLY A 30 19.21 -10.25 -5.68
C GLY A 30 20.17 -11.41 -5.50
N TYR A 31 21.38 -11.07 -5.08
CA TYR A 31 22.37 -12.03 -4.63
C TYR A 31 23.14 -11.46 -3.44
N VAL A 32 23.66 -12.34 -2.60
CA VAL A 32 24.56 -11.99 -1.50
C VAL A 32 25.97 -12.38 -1.91
N ALA A 33 26.83 -11.39 -2.12
CA ALA A 33 28.26 -11.62 -2.27
C ALA A 33 28.92 -11.67 -0.88
N TYR A 34 29.77 -12.66 -0.63
CA TYR A 34 30.51 -12.78 0.61
C TYR A 34 31.93 -13.30 0.38
N ASP A 35 32.81 -12.94 1.32
CA ASP A 35 34.21 -13.36 1.35
C ASP A 35 34.43 -14.14 2.66
N MET A 36 35.14 -15.28 2.60
CA MET A 36 35.48 -16.07 3.79
C MET A 36 36.96 -15.89 4.16
N LYS A 37 37.30 -15.81 5.44
CA LYS A 37 38.73 -15.70 5.87
C LYS A 37 39.61 -16.87 5.43
N SER A 38 39.00 -18.03 5.16
CA SER A 38 39.66 -19.28 4.80
C SER A 38 39.70 -19.56 3.30
N ALA A 39 39.10 -18.71 2.46
CA ALA A 39 39.07 -18.86 1.01
C ALA A 39 39.47 -17.53 0.37
N ASP A 40 40.29 -17.59 -0.68
CA ASP A 40 40.74 -16.38 -1.40
C ASP A 40 39.71 -15.89 -2.44
N ASP A 41 38.73 -16.75 -2.76
CA ASP A 41 37.72 -16.49 -3.76
C ASP A 41 36.45 -15.87 -3.17
N LYS A 42 35.90 -14.89 -3.89
CA LYS A 42 34.60 -14.29 -3.58
C LYS A 42 33.48 -15.18 -4.10
N GLU A 43 32.54 -15.51 -3.24
CA GLU A 43 31.36 -16.29 -3.64
C GLU A 43 30.09 -15.43 -3.66
N SER A 44 29.08 -15.90 -4.38
CA SER A 44 27.77 -15.26 -4.42
C SER A 44 26.66 -16.29 -4.28
N LEU A 45 25.71 -15.99 -3.38
CA LEU A 45 24.49 -16.76 -3.20
C LEU A 45 23.34 -16.03 -3.90
N VAL A 46 22.74 -16.66 -4.89
CA VAL A 46 21.54 -16.13 -5.55
C VAL A 46 20.35 -16.26 -4.61
N LEU A 47 19.60 -15.17 -4.44
CA LEU A 47 18.38 -15.14 -3.64
C LEU A 47 17.16 -15.49 -4.50
N ASN A 48 16.11 -15.94 -3.83
CA ASN A 48 14.82 -16.13 -4.48
C ASN A 48 14.28 -14.79 -5.01
N GLU A 49 13.53 -14.87 -6.11
CA GLU A 49 12.81 -13.72 -6.64
C GLU A 49 11.75 -13.23 -5.65
N LEU A 50 11.61 -11.91 -5.55
CA LEU A 50 10.59 -11.26 -4.75
C LEU A 50 9.64 -10.51 -5.67
N HIS A 51 8.38 -10.94 -5.67
CA HIS A 51 7.30 -10.27 -6.38
C HIS A 51 6.79 -9.10 -5.54
N VAL A 52 6.68 -7.93 -6.16
CA VAL A 52 6.16 -6.71 -5.54
C VAL A 52 4.98 -6.22 -6.36
N ASP A 53 3.78 -6.32 -5.81
CA ASP A 53 2.57 -5.74 -6.38
C ASP A 53 2.21 -4.46 -5.62
N ILE A 54 1.96 -3.36 -6.34
CA ILE A 54 1.57 -2.10 -5.71
C ILE A 54 0.17 -2.19 -5.09
N LEU A 55 -0.69 -3.08 -5.60
CA LEU A 55 -2.05 -3.30 -5.07
C LEU A 55 -2.00 -3.76 -3.61
N ASP A 56 -0.97 -4.52 -3.22
CA ASP A 56 -0.78 -4.99 -1.84
C ASP A 56 -0.51 -3.84 -0.85
N TYR A 57 -0.02 -2.70 -1.34
CA TYR A 57 0.26 -1.50 -0.54
C TYR A 57 -0.87 -0.49 -0.55
N ILE A 58 -1.95 -0.73 -1.30
CA ILE A 58 -3.13 0.14 -1.27
C ILE A 58 -3.83 -0.05 0.07
N GLU A 59 -3.98 1.03 0.82
CA GLU A 59 -4.79 1.07 2.03
C GLU A 59 -6.10 1.82 1.79
N ARG A 60 -7.16 1.34 2.43
CA ARG A 60 -8.45 2.03 2.42
C ARG A 60 -8.32 3.36 3.16
N ALA A 61 -8.61 4.45 2.46
CA ALA A 61 -8.70 5.78 3.04
C ALA A 61 -10.08 6.39 2.81
N TRP A 62 -10.53 7.19 3.78
CA TRP A 62 -11.70 8.04 3.60
C TRP A 62 -11.30 9.36 2.96
N VAL A 63 -12.05 9.79 1.94
CA VAL A 63 -11.89 11.09 1.30
C VAL A 63 -13.24 11.81 1.30
N ASN A 64 -13.24 13.10 1.60
CA ASN A 64 -14.44 13.92 1.52
C ASN A 64 -14.81 14.21 0.05
N GLU A 65 -16.05 14.65 -0.18
CA GLU A 65 -16.55 14.87 -1.54
C GLU A 65 -15.73 15.92 -2.33
N LEU A 66 -15.35 17.02 -1.68
CA LEU A 66 -14.60 18.09 -2.33
C LEU A 66 -13.23 17.61 -2.81
N ASN A 67 -12.46 16.98 -1.93
CA ASN A 67 -11.13 16.44 -2.23
C ASN A 67 -11.23 15.37 -3.32
N PHE A 68 -12.23 14.50 -3.26
CA PHE A 68 -12.45 13.51 -4.32
C PHE A 68 -12.67 14.18 -5.67
N ARG A 69 -13.55 15.19 -5.75
CA ARG A 69 -13.86 15.88 -7.01
C ARG A 69 -12.64 16.61 -7.56
N THR A 70 -11.85 17.24 -6.70
CA THR A 70 -10.59 17.89 -7.08
C THR A 70 -9.61 16.87 -7.65
N MET A 71 -9.29 15.80 -6.89
CA MET A 71 -8.39 14.74 -7.37
C MET A 71 -8.91 14.12 -8.68
N TRP A 72 -10.20 13.79 -8.74
CA TRP A 72 -10.84 13.21 -9.93
C TRP A 72 -10.73 14.11 -11.16
N SER A 73 -10.79 15.43 -10.99
CA SER A 73 -10.64 16.38 -12.10
C SER A 73 -9.18 16.60 -12.55
N GLU A 74 -8.21 16.30 -11.68
CA GLU A 74 -6.78 16.42 -11.97
C GLU A 74 -6.21 15.20 -12.71
N PHE A 75 -6.90 14.05 -12.66
CA PHE A 75 -6.49 12.84 -13.39
C PHE A 75 -7.16 12.73 -14.76
N GLU A 76 -6.35 12.56 -15.81
CA GLU A 76 -6.83 12.17 -17.13
C GLU A 76 -7.14 10.66 -17.14
N TRP A 77 -8.43 10.32 -17.04
CA TRP A 77 -8.89 8.92 -17.10
C TRP A 77 -8.87 8.42 -18.54
N GLU A 78 -7.70 8.13 -19.09
CA GLU A 78 -7.62 7.79 -20.53
C GLU A 78 -8.04 6.32 -20.84
N ASN A 79 -8.09 5.45 -19.83
CA ASN A 79 -8.28 4.01 -20.06
C ASN A 79 -9.69 3.53 -19.68
N LYS A 80 -10.50 3.21 -20.69
CA LYS A 80 -11.74 2.44 -20.53
C LYS A 80 -11.39 0.96 -20.38
N ILE A 81 -11.73 0.35 -19.26
CA ILE A 81 -11.53 -1.08 -19.03
C ILE A 81 -12.76 -1.84 -19.52
N ASN A 82 -12.57 -2.73 -20.49
CA ASN A 82 -13.62 -3.61 -20.98
C ASN A 82 -13.83 -4.76 -19.98
N ILE A 83 -15.04 -4.88 -19.43
CA ILE A 83 -15.41 -5.98 -18.54
C ILE A 83 -15.93 -7.13 -19.42
N THR A 84 -15.15 -8.22 -19.50
CA THR A 84 -15.48 -9.39 -20.31
C THR A 84 -16.46 -10.34 -19.63
N ASN A 85 -16.66 -10.24 -18.31
CA ASN A 85 -17.54 -11.13 -17.58
C ASN A 85 -19.00 -10.61 -17.58
N THR A 86 -19.83 -11.19 -18.43
CA THR A 86 -21.21 -10.74 -18.71
C THR A 86 -22.27 -11.27 -17.74
N ASN A 87 -21.91 -12.19 -16.83
CA ASN A 87 -22.88 -12.90 -15.98
C ASN A 87 -22.77 -12.57 -14.48
N VAL A 88 -22.12 -11.46 -14.11
CA VAL A 88 -21.97 -11.06 -12.70
C VAL A 88 -22.92 -9.91 -12.37
N GLU A 89 -23.76 -10.09 -11.35
CA GLU A 89 -24.58 -9.01 -10.80
C GLU A 89 -23.68 -7.81 -10.43
N PRO A 90 -24.02 -6.56 -10.81
CA PRO A 90 -23.14 -5.40 -10.61
C PRO A 90 -22.67 -5.21 -9.15
N ARG A 91 -23.53 -5.54 -8.17
CA ARG A 91 -23.18 -5.45 -6.75
C ARG A 91 -22.14 -6.48 -6.35
N LYS A 92 -22.25 -7.71 -6.86
CA LYS A 92 -21.29 -8.79 -6.63
C LYS A 92 -19.96 -8.48 -7.30
N PHE A 93 -19.99 -7.92 -8.51
CA PHE A 93 -18.79 -7.46 -9.20
C PHE A 93 -18.08 -6.36 -8.39
N LEU A 94 -18.82 -5.35 -7.92
CA LEU A 94 -18.26 -4.27 -7.10
C LEU A 94 -17.69 -4.78 -5.77
N ALA A 95 -18.36 -5.71 -5.10
CA ALA A 95 -17.85 -6.31 -3.87
C ALA A 95 -16.52 -7.04 -4.11
N ASN A 96 -16.45 -7.85 -5.16
CA ASN A 96 -15.22 -8.54 -5.55
C ASN A 96 -14.11 -7.55 -5.92
N LEU A 97 -14.42 -6.46 -6.62
CA LEU A 97 -13.44 -5.44 -6.97
C LEU A 97 -12.84 -4.81 -5.71
N MET A 98 -13.69 -4.37 -4.76
CA MET A 98 -13.26 -3.77 -3.50
C MET A 98 -12.42 -4.72 -2.64
N GLU A 99 -12.74 -6.01 -2.64
CA GLU A 99 -12.00 -7.04 -1.93
C GLU A 99 -10.60 -7.24 -2.52
N ASN A 100 -10.50 -7.38 -3.84
CA ASN A 100 -9.23 -7.66 -4.52
C ASN A 100 -8.29 -6.46 -4.62
N THR A 101 -8.80 -5.23 -4.62
CA THR A 101 -7.96 -4.01 -4.72
C THR A 101 -7.74 -3.31 -3.38
N ASN A 102 -8.30 -3.84 -2.30
CA ASN A 102 -8.33 -3.20 -0.98
C ASN A 102 -8.80 -1.72 -1.01
N MET A 103 -9.78 -1.40 -1.87
CA MET A 103 -10.32 -0.03 -2.02
C MET A 103 -11.71 0.10 -1.40
N SER A 104 -12.10 1.35 -1.09
CA SER A 104 -13.43 1.68 -0.57
C SER A 104 -14.23 2.54 -1.55
N ILE A 105 -15.57 2.54 -1.41
CA ILE A 105 -16.45 3.38 -2.22
C ILE A 105 -16.44 4.79 -1.66
N VAL A 106 -16.08 5.76 -2.50
CA VAL A 106 -16.12 7.18 -2.15
C VAL A 106 -17.54 7.61 -1.75
N GLY A 107 -17.65 8.38 -0.68
CA GLY A 107 -18.94 8.84 -0.15
C GLY A 107 -19.65 7.82 0.75
N ARG A 108 -19.15 6.59 0.87
CA ARG A 108 -19.64 5.61 1.85
C ARG A 108 -18.66 5.53 3.02
N ARG A 109 -19.11 5.94 4.22
CA ARG A 109 -18.31 5.74 5.43
C ARG A 109 -18.31 4.25 5.77
N GLU A 110 -17.18 3.58 5.64
CA GLU A 110 -17.01 2.25 6.21
C GLU A 110 -17.06 2.38 7.74
N VAL A 111 -18.17 1.93 8.32
CA VAL A 111 -18.23 1.69 9.76
C VAL A 111 -17.51 0.37 9.98
N ARG A 112 -16.23 0.41 10.39
CA ARG A 112 -15.56 -0.78 10.91
C ARG A 112 -16.42 -1.31 12.06
N ALA A 113 -16.98 -2.50 11.89
CA ALA A 113 -17.68 -3.21 12.94
C ALA A 113 -16.69 -3.48 14.09
N GLY A 114 -16.62 -2.57 15.07
CA GLY A 114 -15.73 -2.68 16.21
C GLY A 114 -15.19 -1.38 16.81
N VAL A 115 -15.26 -0.23 16.10
CA VAL A 115 -14.81 1.05 16.67
C VAL A 115 -16.02 1.91 17.01
N LYS A 116 -16.32 2.04 18.31
CA LYS A 116 -17.34 2.97 18.82
C LYS A 116 -16.95 4.37 18.35
N SER A 117 -17.82 4.99 17.56
CA SER A 117 -17.67 6.38 17.13
C SER A 117 -17.66 7.28 18.35
N GLY A 118 -16.49 7.87 18.62
CA GLY A 118 -16.38 9.06 19.45
C GLY A 118 -17.23 10.17 18.84
N GLU A 119 -18.02 10.77 19.70
CA GLU A 119 -19.03 11.78 19.42
C GLU A 119 -18.34 13.13 19.17
N ASP A 120 -18.14 13.52 17.91
CA ASP A 120 -17.69 14.88 17.57
C ASP A 120 -18.88 15.85 17.64
N THR A 121 -19.35 16.13 18.85
CA THR A 121 -20.19 17.30 19.12
C THR A 121 -19.33 18.55 19.10
N HIS A 122 -19.16 19.16 17.92
CA HIS A 122 -18.67 20.54 17.84
C HIS A 122 -19.84 21.49 18.14
N THR A 123 -20.20 21.57 19.43
CA THR A 123 -21.16 22.57 19.91
C THR A 123 -20.44 23.90 20.05
N ALA A 124 -20.70 24.82 19.13
CA ALA A 124 -20.22 26.20 19.19
C ALA A 124 -20.63 26.85 20.53
N LYS A 125 -19.67 27.07 21.43
CA LYS A 125 -19.87 27.90 22.63
C LYS A 125 -20.02 29.36 22.21
N LYS A 126 -21.27 29.81 22.08
CA LYS A 126 -21.63 31.22 22.01
C LYS A 126 -21.42 31.85 23.39
N VAL A 127 -20.26 32.48 23.61
CA VAL A 127 -19.98 33.27 24.82
C VAL A 127 -20.84 34.54 24.79
N LYS A 128 -21.89 34.55 25.62
CA LYS A 128 -22.74 35.70 25.90
C LYS A 128 -22.09 36.48 27.05
N ARG A 129 -21.35 37.56 26.75
CA ARG A 129 -20.97 38.56 27.75
C ARG A 129 -22.13 39.54 27.95
N ARG A 130 -22.70 39.54 29.16
CA ARG A 130 -23.58 40.57 29.72
C ARG A 130 -23.09 40.82 31.15
N GLY A 131 -22.95 42.10 31.52
CA GLY A 131 -22.45 42.57 32.81
C GLY A 131 -21.38 43.60 32.57
#